data_AF-A0A7X7XCC5-F1
#
_entry.id   AF-A0A7X7XCC5-F1
#
_cell.length_a   1.000
_cell.length_b   1.000
_cell.length_c   1.000
_cell.angle_alpha   90.00
_cell.angle_beta   90.00
_cell.angle_gamma   90.00
#
_symmetry.space_group_name_H-M   'P 1'
#
loop_
_entity.id
_entity.type
_entity.pdbx_description
1 polymer ?
#
loop_
_entity_poly.entity_id
_entity_poly.type
_entity_poly.pdbx_seq_one_letter_code
_entity_poly.pdbx_strand_id
1 'polypeptide(L)'
;MDELLSVSVGGAFTSGNHPVKVEDIDSLSQKIEETDVFLRKKGRDDAEGFGWINLPYQNLTEIIETGRWLSKFDTIVQIGIGGSALGNRMLVNALLPPFYNELETPLRKGPRFYLLENSDPVTATAMLDRLDLSKTVFVVVSKSGSTTETIAHFLWTWQRAKENLGTKAPEHFLVITDSRRGSLRKFVRARGCRSLEIPESVGGRYSVLSSVGLATAAALGIDIERLLQGAREIDQRLVMRNYLWENPAWVLAGLNVLHARAGRNMSVMMPYGDCLSAFAEWFAQLWGESLGKNGLGTTPVRALGAIDQHSQLQLYMEGPDDKFITIIDVKNRPYFKLPDNIDDDALKYFEFLFGKTMGELLSVEARSTTSALIKAGKPVVYLSIPEVSERYIGALVFFYEYLTALVGLLMDVNPFDQPGVEQGKRYIYSLMGRQGFEEYIGEVEQYFGKCRNIEIIL
;
A
#
# COMPACT_ATOMS: atom_id res chain seq x y z
N MET A 1 17.51 19.64 -11.42
CA MET A 1 17.08 18.61 -10.46
C MET A 1 16.47 17.48 -11.25
N ASP A 2 16.92 16.25 -11.04
CA ASP A 2 16.37 15.07 -11.74
C ASP A 2 14.87 14.90 -11.46
N GLU A 3 14.13 14.42 -12.45
CA GLU A 3 12.69 14.15 -12.35
C GLU A 3 12.41 13.01 -11.35
N LEU A 4 11.49 13.20 -10.39
CA LEU A 4 11.06 12.13 -9.47
C LEU A 4 9.84 11.39 -9.97
N LEU A 5 8.86 12.15 -10.45
CA LEU A 5 7.66 11.67 -11.12
C LEU A 5 7.19 12.75 -12.08
N SER A 6 6.47 12.33 -13.11
CA SER A 6 5.74 13.21 -14.02
C SER A 6 4.25 12.87 -13.97
N VAL A 7 3.39 13.87 -14.09
CA VAL A 7 1.94 13.66 -14.16
C VAL A 7 1.41 14.41 -15.38
N SER A 8 0.79 13.69 -16.31
CA SER A 8 0.09 14.27 -17.46
C SER A 8 -1.41 14.12 -17.25
N VAL A 9 -2.09 15.25 -17.12
CA VAL A 9 -3.50 15.33 -16.71
C VAL A 9 -4.46 15.71 -17.84
N GLY A 10 -3.96 15.93 -19.07
CA GLY A 10 -4.81 16.34 -20.20
C GLY A 10 -5.95 15.35 -20.47
N GLY A 11 -5.71 14.05 -20.27
CA GLY A 11 -6.74 13.00 -20.40
C GLY A 11 -7.84 13.04 -19.33
N ALA A 12 -7.65 13.80 -18.24
CA ALA A 12 -8.64 13.94 -17.17
C ALA A 12 -9.76 14.95 -17.52
N PHE A 13 -9.59 15.76 -18.58
CA PHE A 13 -10.55 16.77 -19.03
C PHE A 13 -11.35 16.34 -20.27
N THR A 14 -11.44 15.04 -20.53
CA THR A 14 -12.09 14.48 -21.72
C THR A 14 -13.62 14.62 -21.68
N SER A 15 -14.23 14.71 -22.87
CA SER A 15 -15.66 14.96 -23.06
C SER A 15 -16.49 13.69 -22.88
N GLY A 16 -16.75 13.32 -21.63
CA GLY A 16 -17.77 12.33 -21.24
C GLY A 16 -19.15 12.97 -20.97
N ASN A 17 -20.09 12.19 -20.41
CA ASN A 17 -21.44 12.68 -20.06
C ASN A 17 -21.42 13.80 -19.00
N HIS A 18 -20.40 13.78 -18.13
CA HIS A 18 -20.16 14.78 -17.09
C HIS A 18 -18.72 15.29 -17.22
N PRO A 19 -18.44 16.26 -18.11
CA PRO A 19 -17.08 16.73 -18.34
C PRO A 19 -16.60 17.57 -17.15
N VAL A 20 -15.39 17.27 -16.68
CA VAL A 20 -14.63 18.14 -15.77
C VAL A 20 -13.74 19.02 -16.64
N LYS A 21 -13.71 20.32 -16.36
CA LYS A 21 -12.92 21.31 -17.11
C LYS A 21 -11.77 21.88 -16.28
N VAL A 22 -10.86 22.57 -16.97
CA VAL A 22 -9.73 23.27 -16.34
C VAL A 22 -10.23 24.36 -15.38
N GLU A 23 -11.30 25.07 -15.74
CA GLU A 23 -11.85 26.12 -14.90
C GLU A 23 -12.48 25.58 -13.62
N ASP A 24 -12.97 24.33 -13.63
CA ASP A 24 -13.55 23.69 -12.45
C ASP A 24 -12.48 23.44 -11.38
N ILE A 25 -11.27 23.06 -11.79
CA ILE A 25 -10.16 22.86 -10.84
C ILE A 25 -9.58 24.20 -10.37
N ASP A 26 -9.50 25.21 -11.24
CA ASP A 26 -9.09 26.56 -10.85
C ASP A 26 -10.00 27.11 -9.74
N SER A 27 -11.30 26.81 -9.80
CA SER A 27 -12.26 27.20 -8.76
C SER A 27 -11.98 26.59 -7.38
N LEU A 28 -11.23 25.49 -7.30
CA LEU A 28 -10.83 24.83 -6.06
C LEU A 28 -9.49 25.33 -5.51
N SER A 29 -8.74 26.17 -6.25
CA SER A 29 -7.37 26.56 -5.92
C SER A 29 -7.23 27.07 -4.48
N GLN A 30 -8.10 28.00 -4.06
CA GLN A 30 -8.06 28.55 -2.71
C GLN A 30 -8.35 27.49 -1.63
N LYS A 31 -9.40 26.65 -1.82
CA LYS A 31 -9.73 25.60 -0.84
C LYS A 31 -8.58 24.60 -0.72
N ILE A 32 -7.92 24.25 -1.83
CA ILE A 32 -6.78 23.34 -1.85
C ILE A 32 -5.60 23.91 -1.08
N GLU A 33 -5.25 25.18 -1.33
CA GLU A 33 -4.16 25.86 -0.63
C GLU A 33 -4.41 25.93 0.88
N GLU A 34 -5.61 26.36 1.29
CA GLU A 34 -6.00 26.41 2.70
C GLU A 34 -5.94 25.02 3.37
N THR A 35 -6.39 23.99 2.65
CA THR A 35 -6.35 22.59 3.11
C THR A 35 -4.91 22.11 3.27
N ASP A 36 -4.02 22.43 2.34
CA ASP A 36 -2.60 22.09 2.46
C ASP A 36 -1.94 22.78 3.65
N VAL A 37 -2.17 24.09 3.82
CA VAL A 37 -1.65 24.85 4.96
C VAL A 37 -2.09 24.23 6.28
N PHE A 38 -3.37 23.83 6.39
CA PHE A 38 -3.88 23.12 7.55
C PHE A 38 -3.20 21.76 7.75
N LEU A 39 -3.15 20.93 6.71
CA LEU A 39 -2.55 19.59 6.74
C LEU A 39 -1.09 19.65 7.20
N ARG A 40 -0.29 20.53 6.59
CA ARG A 40 1.13 20.71 6.91
C ARG A 40 1.33 21.29 8.30
N LYS A 41 0.48 22.22 8.75
CA LYS A 41 0.53 22.73 10.13
C LYS A 41 0.32 21.60 11.13
N LYS A 42 -0.73 20.80 10.94
CA LYS A 42 -1.02 19.65 11.82
C LYS A 42 0.08 18.58 11.79
N GLY A 43 0.70 18.36 10.63
CA GLY A 43 1.89 17.52 10.50
C GLY A 43 3.07 18.02 11.34
N ARG A 44 3.41 19.31 11.22
CA ARG A 44 4.48 19.94 12.03
C ARG A 44 4.22 19.87 13.54
N ASP A 45 2.95 20.00 13.93
CA ASP A 45 2.53 19.93 15.33
C ASP A 45 2.46 18.48 15.86
N ASP A 46 2.79 17.49 15.03
CA ASP A 46 2.69 16.04 15.31
C ASP A 46 1.31 15.64 15.88
N ALA A 47 0.25 16.28 15.36
CA ALA A 47 -1.11 16.03 15.81
C ALA A 47 -1.54 14.58 15.53
N GLU A 48 -2.47 14.06 16.33
CA GLU A 48 -3.01 12.70 16.17
C GLU A 48 -3.54 12.47 14.74
N GLY A 49 -2.98 11.49 14.03
CA GLY A 49 -3.31 11.17 12.64
C GLY A 49 -2.43 11.86 11.59
N PHE A 50 -1.64 12.87 11.97
CA PHE A 50 -0.86 13.70 11.04
C PHE A 50 0.66 13.47 11.08
N GLY A 51 1.16 12.72 12.06
CA GLY A 51 2.60 12.55 12.28
C GLY A 51 3.34 11.82 11.16
N TRP A 52 2.63 11.17 10.23
CA TRP A 52 3.23 10.47 9.10
C TRP A 52 3.99 11.41 8.16
N ILE A 53 3.62 12.70 8.11
CA ILE A 53 4.33 13.75 7.38
C ILE A 53 5.79 13.86 7.82
N ASN A 54 6.10 13.53 9.08
CA ASN A 54 7.44 13.66 9.64
C ASN A 54 8.30 12.40 9.47
N LEU A 55 7.71 11.26 9.07
CA LEU A 55 8.45 9.99 8.90
C LEU A 55 9.65 10.09 7.95
N PRO A 56 9.62 10.83 6.82
CA PRO A 56 10.80 10.99 5.96
C PRO A 56 12.01 11.64 6.64
N TYR A 57 11.81 12.26 7.81
CA TYR A 57 12.83 13.01 8.55
C TYR A 57 13.27 12.31 9.85
N GLN A 58 12.76 11.12 10.13
CA GLN A 58 13.01 10.42 11.39
C GLN A 58 14.48 9.94 11.54
N ASN A 59 14.87 9.66 12.79
CA ASN A 59 16.14 9.01 13.09
C ASN A 59 16.04 7.50 12.80
N LEU A 60 17.01 6.95 12.06
CA LEU A 60 17.01 5.56 11.63
C LEU A 60 17.91 4.63 12.46
N THR A 61 18.67 5.12 13.44
CA THR A 61 19.70 4.34 14.13
C THR A 61 19.16 3.04 14.71
N GLU A 62 18.07 3.10 15.49
CA GLU A 62 17.48 1.92 16.13
C GLU A 62 16.86 0.95 15.11
N ILE A 63 16.29 1.48 14.02
CA ILE A 63 15.70 0.69 12.93
C ILE A 63 16.81 -0.06 12.17
N ILE A 64 17.92 0.61 11.84
CA ILE A 64 19.08 0.01 11.17
C ILE A 64 19.71 -1.07 12.05
N GLU A 65 19.90 -0.80 13.35
CA GLU A 65 20.41 -1.79 14.30
C GLU A 65 19.50 -3.02 14.40
N THR A 66 18.18 -2.80 14.42
CA THR A 66 17.20 -3.88 14.44
C THR A 66 17.19 -4.66 13.12
N GLY A 67 17.28 -3.98 11.97
CA GLY A 67 17.42 -4.60 10.65
C GLY A 67 18.66 -5.50 10.55
N ARG A 68 19.80 -5.03 11.07
CA ARG A 68 21.05 -5.84 11.16
C ARG A 68 20.93 -7.04 12.10
N TRP A 69 20.10 -6.96 13.12
CA TRP A 69 19.83 -8.10 13.99
C TRP A 69 18.89 -9.11 13.29
N LEU A 70 17.83 -8.63 12.64
CA LEU A 70 16.90 -9.44 11.84
C LEU A 70 17.62 -10.17 10.69
N SER A 71 18.61 -9.55 10.05
CA SER A 71 19.34 -10.15 8.93
C SER A 71 20.26 -11.32 9.32
N LYS A 72 20.44 -11.58 10.62
CA LYS A 72 21.20 -12.74 11.11
C LYS A 72 20.40 -14.04 11.10
N PHE A 73 19.09 -13.97 10.91
CA PHE A 73 18.21 -15.13 10.80
C PHE A 73 18.14 -15.61 9.34
N ASP A 74 17.73 -16.86 9.13
CA ASP A 74 17.52 -17.39 7.78
C ASP A 74 16.16 -16.94 7.23
N THR A 75 15.18 -16.73 8.11
CA THR A 75 13.79 -16.44 7.76
C THR A 75 13.16 -15.43 8.73
N ILE A 76 12.45 -14.45 8.17
CA ILE A 76 11.55 -13.53 8.88
C ILE A 76 10.12 -13.93 8.57
N VAL A 77 9.30 -14.10 9.61
CA VAL A 77 7.84 -14.22 9.50
C VAL A 77 7.22 -13.00 10.17
N GLN A 78 6.69 -12.08 9.38
CA GLN A 78 5.98 -10.92 9.90
C GLN A 78 4.50 -11.25 10.12
N ILE A 79 4.02 -10.91 11.31
CA ILE A 79 2.65 -11.15 11.78
C ILE A 79 1.97 -9.80 11.95
N GLY A 80 1.03 -9.49 11.07
CA GLY A 80 0.35 -8.21 11.00
C GLY A 80 -0.70 -8.25 9.90
N ILE A 81 -1.66 -7.33 9.91
CA ILE A 81 -2.72 -7.24 8.89
C ILE A 81 -2.97 -5.78 8.53
N GLY A 82 -3.44 -5.53 7.30
CA GLY A 82 -3.72 -4.18 6.81
C GLY A 82 -2.46 -3.31 6.83
N GLY A 83 -2.50 -2.17 7.53
CA GLY A 83 -1.38 -1.23 7.57
C GLY A 83 -0.09 -1.81 8.18
N SER A 84 -0.21 -2.91 8.92
CA SER A 84 0.92 -3.65 9.51
C SER A 84 1.47 -4.77 8.62
N ALA A 85 1.01 -4.88 7.37
CA ALA A 85 1.45 -5.90 6.41
C ALA A 85 1.52 -5.40 4.96
N LEU A 86 0.52 -4.65 4.48
CA LEU A 86 0.42 -4.22 3.08
C LEU A 86 1.58 -3.33 2.64
N GLY A 87 2.06 -2.45 3.51
CA GLY A 87 3.25 -1.64 3.24
C GLY A 87 4.51 -2.49 3.05
N ASN A 88 4.71 -3.50 3.92
CA ASN A 88 5.82 -4.44 3.81
C ASN A 88 5.73 -5.28 2.53
N ARG A 89 4.52 -5.78 2.22
CA ARG A 89 4.25 -6.52 0.97
C ARG A 89 4.56 -5.67 -0.26
N MET A 90 4.17 -4.39 -0.24
CA MET A 90 4.46 -3.44 -1.32
C MET A 90 5.97 -3.23 -1.48
N LEU A 91 6.70 -2.94 -0.40
CA LEU A 91 8.14 -2.72 -0.47
C LEU A 91 8.89 -3.95 -0.99
N VAL A 92 8.52 -5.15 -0.50
CA VAL A 92 9.13 -6.41 -0.93
C VAL A 92 8.87 -6.68 -2.40
N ASN A 93 7.62 -6.58 -2.88
CA ASN A 93 7.32 -6.83 -4.29
C ASN A 93 7.91 -5.78 -5.23
N ALA A 94 7.98 -4.52 -4.80
CA ALA A 94 8.52 -3.44 -5.62
C ALA A 94 10.05 -3.49 -5.72
N LEU A 95 10.75 -3.79 -4.62
CA LEU A 95 12.18 -3.53 -4.49
C LEU A 95 13.05 -4.80 -4.43
N LEU A 96 12.45 -5.98 -4.27
CA LEU A 96 13.16 -7.26 -4.34
C LEU A 96 12.83 -7.99 -5.65
N PRO A 97 13.75 -8.84 -6.14
CA PRO A 97 13.48 -9.65 -7.33
C PRO A 97 12.27 -10.57 -7.13
N PRO A 98 11.52 -10.88 -8.20
CA PRO A 98 10.51 -11.93 -8.16
C PRO A 98 11.10 -13.25 -7.67
N PHE A 99 10.30 -14.06 -6.97
CA PHE A 99 10.74 -15.32 -6.38
C PHE A 99 11.95 -15.16 -5.44
N TYR A 100 11.97 -14.06 -4.67
CA TYR A 100 13.05 -13.72 -3.75
C TYR A 100 13.36 -14.86 -2.75
N ASN A 101 12.33 -15.57 -2.27
CA ASN A 101 12.50 -16.62 -1.26
C ASN A 101 13.13 -17.90 -1.82
N GLU A 102 13.06 -18.07 -3.14
CA GLU A 102 13.60 -19.19 -3.91
C GLU A 102 15.06 -18.95 -4.30
N LEU A 103 15.56 -17.72 -4.15
CA LEU A 103 16.96 -17.38 -4.42
C LEU A 103 17.90 -18.01 -3.39
N GLU A 104 19.00 -18.56 -3.91
CA GLU A 104 20.11 -19.05 -3.08
C GLU A 104 20.78 -17.89 -2.32
N THR A 105 21.36 -18.20 -1.16
CA THR A 105 21.96 -17.23 -0.23
C THR A 105 23.01 -16.26 -0.83
N PRO A 106 23.84 -16.60 -1.85
CA PRO A 106 24.72 -15.58 -2.45
C PRO A 106 23.97 -14.55 -3.31
N LEU A 107 22.77 -14.86 -3.80
CA LEU A 107 21.93 -13.96 -4.62
C LEU A 107 20.87 -13.24 -3.78
N ARG A 108 20.50 -13.81 -2.63
CA ARG A 108 19.52 -13.26 -1.69
C ARG A 108 20.22 -12.33 -0.68
N LYS A 109 19.95 -11.03 -0.76
CA LYS A 109 20.57 -9.99 0.11
C LYS A 109 20.13 -10.03 1.59
N GLY A 110 19.31 -11.00 2.00
CA GLY A 110 18.72 -11.06 3.34
C GLY A 110 17.96 -12.37 3.61
N PRO A 111 17.25 -12.48 4.75
CA PRO A 111 16.45 -13.65 5.12
C PRO A 111 15.27 -13.85 4.18
N ARG A 112 14.69 -15.05 4.13
CA ARG A 112 13.40 -15.27 3.46
C ARG A 112 12.35 -14.45 4.20
N PHE A 113 11.38 -13.93 3.48
CA PHE A 113 10.33 -13.11 4.07
C PHE A 113 8.96 -13.71 3.82
N TYR A 114 8.19 -13.88 4.89
CA TYR A 114 6.80 -14.32 4.83
C TYR A 114 5.89 -13.41 5.64
N LEU A 115 4.62 -13.34 5.22
CA LEU A 115 3.56 -12.60 5.90
C LEU A 115 2.48 -13.56 6.41
N LEU A 116 2.10 -13.38 7.68
CA LEU A 116 0.94 -14.01 8.31
C LEU A 116 -0.15 -12.97 8.55
N GLU A 117 -0.89 -12.66 7.49
CA GLU A 117 -1.84 -11.54 7.43
C GLU A 117 -3.32 -11.94 7.27
N ASN A 118 -3.63 -13.23 7.10
CA ASN A 118 -5.00 -13.74 6.95
C ASN A 118 -5.26 -14.88 7.93
N SER A 119 -6.45 -14.96 8.53
CA SER A 119 -6.84 -16.02 9.47
C SER A 119 -7.08 -17.40 8.83
N ASP A 120 -6.82 -17.54 7.53
CA ASP A 120 -6.88 -18.82 6.84
C ASP A 120 -5.73 -19.74 7.32
N PRO A 121 -6.05 -20.87 7.97
CA PRO A 121 -5.04 -21.76 8.54
C PRO A 121 -4.23 -22.52 7.47
N VAL A 122 -4.74 -22.67 6.24
CA VAL A 122 -4.12 -23.52 5.22
C VAL A 122 -2.72 -23.00 4.86
N THR A 123 -2.65 -21.73 4.47
CA THR A 123 -1.39 -21.07 4.09
C THR A 123 -0.45 -20.96 5.28
N ALA A 124 -0.97 -20.55 6.44
CA ALA A 124 -0.18 -20.38 7.64
C ALA A 124 0.50 -21.68 8.09
N THR A 125 -0.26 -22.79 8.12
CA THR A 125 0.24 -24.12 8.49
C THR A 125 1.26 -24.63 7.49
N ALA A 126 0.93 -24.57 6.19
CA ALA A 126 1.80 -25.04 5.12
C ALA A 126 3.14 -24.28 5.07
N MET A 127 3.14 -22.99 5.42
CA MET A 127 4.36 -22.20 5.55
C MET A 127 5.14 -22.62 6.79
N LEU A 128 4.53 -22.56 7.98
CA LEU A 128 5.24 -22.72 9.25
C LEU A 128 5.84 -24.12 9.43
N ASP A 129 5.15 -25.16 8.96
CA ASP A 129 5.61 -26.56 9.06
C ASP A 129 6.87 -26.84 8.21
N ARG A 130 7.25 -25.92 7.31
CA ARG A 130 8.46 -25.99 6.47
C ARG A 130 9.63 -25.17 7.00
N LEU A 131 9.44 -24.43 8.10
CA LEU A 131 10.47 -23.54 8.64
C LEU A 131 11.26 -24.20 9.77
N ASP A 132 12.57 -23.98 9.77
CA ASP A 132 13.41 -24.23 10.94
C ASP A 132 13.23 -23.06 11.93
N LEU A 133 12.48 -23.32 13.01
CA LEU A 133 12.17 -22.30 14.01
C LEU A 133 13.43 -21.79 14.74
N SER A 134 14.49 -22.60 14.82
CA SER A 134 15.77 -22.18 15.42
C SER A 134 16.54 -21.16 14.56
N LYS A 135 16.08 -20.91 13.33
CA LYS A 135 16.64 -19.92 12.41
C LYS A 135 15.59 -18.93 11.91
N THR A 136 14.41 -18.92 12.53
CA THR A 136 13.28 -18.05 12.17
C THR A 136 13.08 -16.98 13.23
N VAL A 137 12.87 -15.74 12.81
CA VAL A 137 12.45 -14.64 13.69
C VAL A 137 11.03 -14.19 13.33
N PHE A 138 10.22 -13.95 14.35
CA PHE A 138 8.85 -13.46 14.22
C PHE A 138 8.80 -11.96 14.49
N VAL A 139 8.22 -11.20 13.55
CA VAL A 139 8.03 -9.76 13.68
C VAL A 139 6.55 -9.48 13.89
N VAL A 140 6.14 -9.24 15.13
CA VAL A 140 4.74 -9.04 15.52
C VAL A 140 4.41 -7.56 15.48
N VAL A 141 3.48 -7.15 14.63
CA VAL A 141 3.14 -5.75 14.42
C VAL A 141 1.66 -5.50 14.67
N SER A 142 1.35 -4.71 15.71
CA SER A 142 0.00 -4.22 15.97
C SER A 142 0.06 -2.99 16.86
N LYS A 143 -0.46 -1.85 16.38
CA LYS A 143 -0.50 -0.59 17.16
C LYS A 143 -1.34 -0.73 18.43
N SER A 144 -2.56 -1.26 18.32
CA SER A 144 -3.45 -1.47 19.46
C SER A 144 -3.01 -2.61 20.38
N GLY A 145 -2.15 -3.51 19.87
CA GLY A 145 -1.77 -4.75 20.53
C GLY A 145 -2.96 -5.65 20.85
N SER A 146 -4.06 -5.55 20.10
CA SER A 146 -5.28 -6.34 20.33
C SER A 146 -6.01 -6.75 19.06
N THR A 147 -5.41 -6.55 17.88
CA THR A 147 -5.94 -7.04 16.60
C THR A 147 -6.09 -8.57 16.64
N THR A 148 -7.32 -9.08 16.52
CA THR A 148 -7.64 -10.50 16.76
C THR A 148 -6.78 -11.46 15.95
N GLU A 149 -6.66 -11.21 14.65
CA GLU A 149 -5.93 -12.04 13.69
C GLU A 149 -4.43 -12.08 14.03
N THR A 150 -3.84 -10.91 14.27
CA THR A 150 -2.44 -10.77 14.67
C THR A 150 -2.16 -11.48 16.00
N ILE A 151 -3.05 -11.32 16.99
CA ILE A 151 -2.88 -11.95 18.30
C ILE A 151 -3.06 -13.46 18.21
N ALA A 152 -4.00 -13.96 17.41
CA ALA A 152 -4.18 -15.40 17.20
C ALA A 152 -2.91 -16.04 16.59
N HIS A 153 -2.37 -15.45 15.52
CA HIS A 153 -1.12 -15.90 14.94
C HIS A 153 0.07 -15.77 15.88
N PHE A 154 0.17 -14.67 16.63
CA PHE A 154 1.22 -14.47 17.62
C PHE A 154 1.17 -15.54 18.71
N LEU A 155 -0.01 -15.86 19.27
CA LEU A 155 -0.15 -16.90 20.29
C LEU A 155 0.26 -18.27 19.74
N TRP A 156 -0.14 -18.58 18.51
CA TRP A 156 0.21 -19.82 17.84
C TRP A 156 1.71 -19.96 17.60
N THR A 157 2.36 -18.94 17.02
CA THR A 157 3.80 -18.96 16.75
C THR A 157 4.62 -18.90 18.04
N TRP A 158 4.17 -18.14 19.05
CA TRP A 158 4.79 -18.08 20.36
C TRP A 158 4.80 -19.44 21.06
N GLN A 159 3.68 -20.16 21.04
CA GLN A 159 3.59 -21.49 21.63
C GLN A 159 4.56 -22.47 20.95
N ARG A 160 4.58 -22.52 19.62
CA ARG A 160 5.49 -23.40 18.86
C ARG A 160 6.96 -23.03 19.08
N ALA A 161 7.28 -21.73 19.11
CA ALA A 161 8.63 -21.27 19.42
C ALA A 161 9.04 -21.65 20.85
N LYS A 162 8.14 -21.57 21.84
CA LYS A 162 8.42 -22.02 23.21
C LYS A 162 8.66 -23.53 23.29
N GLU A 163 7.87 -24.33 22.60
CA GLU A 163 8.03 -25.79 22.55
C GLU A 163 9.36 -26.19 21.90
N ASN A 164 9.78 -25.46 20.85
CA ASN A 164 10.99 -25.78 20.08
C ASN A 164 12.29 -25.20 20.69
N LEU A 165 12.22 -23.98 21.23
CA LEU A 165 13.39 -23.18 21.64
C LEU A 165 13.50 -23.00 23.16
N GLY A 166 12.46 -23.37 23.91
CA GLY A 166 12.43 -23.25 25.36
C GLY A 166 12.60 -21.80 25.84
N THR A 167 13.59 -21.56 26.68
CA THR A 167 13.89 -20.24 27.26
C THR A 167 14.43 -19.23 26.24
N LYS A 168 14.89 -19.69 25.08
CA LYS A 168 15.42 -18.82 24.00
C LYS A 168 14.33 -18.24 23.11
N ALA A 169 13.08 -18.66 23.25
CA ALA A 169 11.98 -18.15 22.42
C ALA A 169 11.90 -16.61 22.36
N PRO A 170 12.08 -15.83 23.45
CA PRO A 170 12.09 -14.36 23.37
C PRO A 170 13.13 -13.77 22.40
N GLU A 171 14.26 -14.45 22.18
CA GLU A 171 15.33 -14.03 21.26
C GLU A 171 14.92 -14.14 19.78
N HIS A 172 13.78 -14.77 19.50
CA HIS A 172 13.23 -14.97 18.16
C HIS A 172 12.01 -14.09 17.88
N PHE A 173 11.76 -13.06 18.72
CA PHE A 173 10.63 -12.16 18.55
C PHE A 173 11.06 -10.69 18.57
N LEU A 174 10.59 -9.96 17.56
CA LEU A 174 10.51 -8.51 17.53
C LEU A 174 9.05 -8.10 17.63
N VAL A 175 8.74 -7.18 18.54
CA VAL A 175 7.39 -6.63 18.68
C VAL A 175 7.38 -5.14 18.33
N ILE A 176 6.61 -4.76 17.32
CA ILE A 176 6.43 -3.39 16.88
C ILE A 176 5.00 -2.94 17.27
N THR A 177 4.91 -2.09 18.28
CA THR A 177 3.64 -1.72 18.94
C THR A 177 3.76 -0.30 19.53
N ASP A 178 2.65 0.25 20.02
CA ASP A 178 2.65 1.48 20.81
C ASP A 178 3.73 1.50 21.92
N SER A 179 4.32 2.66 22.17
CA SER A 179 5.43 2.84 23.12
C SER A 179 5.05 2.57 24.58
N ARG A 180 3.79 2.79 24.97
CA ARG A 180 3.35 2.79 26.37
C ARG A 180 2.18 1.86 26.66
N ARG A 181 1.26 1.69 25.73
CA ARG A 181 -0.06 1.05 25.90
C ARG A 181 -0.13 -0.28 25.13
N GLY A 182 -1.23 -1.01 25.33
CA GLY A 182 -1.51 -2.26 24.62
C GLY A 182 -0.96 -3.51 25.29
N SER A 183 -1.56 -4.67 24.96
CA SER A 183 -1.19 -5.95 25.56
C SER A 183 0.22 -6.41 25.15
N LEU A 184 0.59 -6.15 23.89
CA LEU A 184 1.91 -6.48 23.36
C LEU A 184 3.04 -5.71 24.05
N ARG A 185 2.83 -4.43 24.41
CA ARG A 185 3.82 -3.68 25.19
C ARG A 185 4.03 -4.27 26.58
N LYS A 186 2.95 -4.73 27.25
CA LYS A 186 3.06 -5.46 28.53
C LYS A 186 3.81 -6.78 28.35
N PHE A 187 3.54 -7.51 27.28
CA PHE A 187 4.22 -8.75 26.95
C PHE A 187 5.74 -8.53 26.76
N VAL A 188 6.14 -7.51 25.98
CA VAL A 188 7.55 -7.13 25.80
C VAL A 188 8.24 -6.90 27.14
N ARG A 189 7.63 -6.11 28.03
CA ARG A 189 8.19 -5.83 29.37
C ARG A 189 8.33 -7.10 30.22
N ALA A 190 7.38 -8.03 30.11
CA ALA A 190 7.37 -9.27 30.90
C ALA A 190 8.33 -10.35 30.37
N ARG A 191 8.62 -10.37 29.07
CA ARG A 191 9.43 -11.42 28.43
C ARG A 191 10.80 -10.96 27.93
N GLY A 192 11.05 -9.67 27.86
CA GLY A 192 12.33 -9.12 27.39
C GLY A 192 12.56 -9.28 25.89
N CYS A 193 11.49 -9.42 25.09
CA CYS A 193 11.60 -9.43 23.63
C CYS A 193 12.14 -8.10 23.11
N ARG A 194 12.84 -8.11 21.97
CA ARG A 194 13.21 -6.88 21.27
C ARG A 194 11.93 -6.16 20.81
N SER A 195 11.94 -4.84 20.80
CA SER A 195 10.78 -4.06 20.36
C SER A 195 11.16 -2.79 19.62
N LEU A 196 10.29 -2.33 18.74
CA LEU A 196 10.30 -0.98 18.18
C LEU A 196 8.95 -0.30 18.45
N GLU A 197 8.89 1.00 18.24
CA GLU A 197 7.69 1.81 18.50
C GLU A 197 7.00 2.21 17.21
N ILE A 198 5.66 2.21 17.23
CA ILE A 198 4.83 2.90 16.24
C ILE A 198 4.47 4.25 16.84
N PRO A 199 4.77 5.38 16.17
CA PRO A 199 4.41 6.71 16.70
C PRO A 199 2.91 6.84 16.95
N GLU A 200 2.53 7.45 18.08
CA GLU A 200 1.12 7.60 18.49
C GLU A 200 0.34 8.43 17.45
N SER A 201 0.97 9.44 16.87
CA SER A 201 0.42 10.33 15.84
C SER A 201 0.28 9.68 14.45
N VAL A 202 0.77 8.46 14.24
CA VAL A 202 0.77 7.77 12.93
C VAL A 202 -0.30 6.69 12.88
N GLY A 203 -1.24 6.80 11.94
CA GLY A 203 -2.23 5.76 11.65
C GLY A 203 -1.62 4.54 10.95
N GLY A 204 -2.24 3.37 11.11
CA GLY A 204 -1.69 2.10 10.58
C GLY A 204 -1.43 2.12 9.06
N ARG A 205 -2.40 2.60 8.27
CA ARG A 205 -2.27 2.68 6.79
C ARG A 205 -1.27 3.73 6.29
N TYR A 206 -0.80 4.61 7.19
CA TYR A 206 0.22 5.65 6.95
C TYR A 206 1.57 5.30 7.62
N SER A 207 1.77 4.05 8.03
CA SER A 207 2.93 3.65 8.84
C SER A 207 4.05 2.96 8.07
N VAL A 208 3.94 2.80 6.75
CA VAL A 208 4.93 2.05 5.95
C VAL A 208 6.33 2.65 6.02
N LEU A 209 6.44 3.98 6.11
CA LEU A 209 7.72 4.67 6.29
C LEU A 209 8.18 4.73 7.75
N SER A 210 7.50 4.07 8.70
CA SER A 210 7.94 3.96 10.11
C SER A 210 8.69 2.64 10.37
N SER A 211 9.00 2.36 11.63
CA SER A 211 9.53 1.06 12.08
C SER A 211 8.76 -0.15 11.53
N VAL A 212 7.45 -0.01 11.29
CA VAL A 212 6.57 -1.04 10.72
C VAL A 212 7.11 -1.58 9.39
N GLY A 213 7.38 -0.71 8.42
CA GLY A 213 7.89 -1.12 7.12
C GLY A 213 9.42 -1.21 7.08
N LEU A 214 10.10 -0.26 7.73
CA LEU A 214 11.54 -0.07 7.57
C LEU A 214 12.38 -1.16 8.25
N ALA A 215 11.93 -1.73 9.38
CA ALA A 215 12.72 -2.72 10.10
C ALA A 215 12.96 -3.98 9.26
N THR A 216 11.92 -4.53 8.64
CA THR A 216 12.06 -5.70 7.78
C THR A 216 12.66 -5.33 6.42
N ALA A 217 12.35 -4.16 5.87
CA ALA A 217 12.98 -3.70 4.62
C ALA A 217 14.51 -3.65 4.74
N ALA A 218 15.02 -3.05 5.82
CA ALA A 218 16.45 -2.99 6.11
C ALA A 218 17.07 -4.39 6.23
N ALA A 219 16.37 -5.32 6.89
CA ALA A 219 16.83 -6.71 7.04
C ALA A 219 16.95 -7.45 5.70
N LEU A 220 16.10 -7.12 4.73
CA LEU A 220 16.04 -7.73 3.40
C LEU A 220 17.02 -7.10 2.40
N GLY A 221 17.81 -6.11 2.84
CA GLY A 221 18.80 -5.42 2.02
C GLY A 221 18.23 -4.29 1.16
N ILE A 222 17.02 -3.80 1.47
CA ILE A 222 16.45 -2.59 0.87
C ILE A 222 17.12 -1.36 1.51
N ASP A 223 17.55 -0.40 0.69
CA ASP A 223 18.15 0.84 1.17
C ASP A 223 17.08 1.79 1.74
N ILE A 224 16.83 1.67 3.04
CA ILE A 224 15.83 2.48 3.75
C ILE A 224 16.20 3.97 3.85
N GLU A 225 17.49 4.32 3.78
CA GLU A 225 17.92 5.71 3.78
C GLU A 225 17.56 6.36 2.45
N ARG A 226 17.84 5.67 1.34
CA ARG A 226 17.45 6.11 -0.01
C ARG A 226 15.93 6.13 -0.19
N LEU A 227 15.21 5.21 0.45
CA LEU A 227 13.74 5.20 0.50
C LEU A 227 13.21 6.49 1.16
N LEU A 228 13.68 6.82 2.36
CA LEU A 228 13.27 8.04 3.05
C LEU A 228 13.77 9.31 2.37
N GLN A 229 14.94 9.26 1.72
CA GLN A 229 15.43 10.34 0.87
C GLN A 229 14.42 10.65 -0.24
N GLY A 230 13.93 9.62 -0.94
CA GLY A 230 12.90 9.77 -1.97
C GLY A 230 11.64 10.46 -1.46
N ALA A 231 11.13 9.99 -0.32
CA ALA A 231 9.96 10.57 0.35
C ALA A 231 10.20 12.04 0.76
N ARG A 232 11.39 12.36 1.25
CA ARG A 232 11.78 13.72 1.62
C ARG A 232 11.89 14.65 0.41
N GLU A 233 12.50 14.18 -0.67
CA GLU A 233 12.66 15.00 -1.88
C GLU A 233 11.31 15.37 -2.51
N ILE A 234 10.34 14.45 -2.53
CA ILE A 234 9.00 14.78 -3.05
C ILE A 234 8.27 15.75 -2.11
N ASP A 235 8.34 15.57 -0.80
CA ASP A 235 7.75 16.51 0.17
C ASP A 235 8.27 17.93 -0.03
N GLN A 236 9.60 18.09 -0.06
CA GLN A 236 10.25 19.37 -0.29
C GLN A 236 9.82 20.00 -1.63
N ARG A 237 9.71 19.21 -2.69
CA ARG A 237 9.25 19.71 -3.99
C ARG A 237 7.81 20.17 -3.96
N LEU A 238 6.92 19.48 -3.24
CA LEU A 238 5.52 19.88 -3.09
C LEU A 238 5.40 21.17 -2.29
N VAL A 239 6.19 21.35 -1.22
CA VAL A 239 6.22 22.58 -0.40
C VAL A 239 6.69 23.80 -1.21
N MET A 240 7.64 23.63 -2.13
CA MET A 240 8.22 24.74 -2.89
C MET A 240 7.29 25.33 -3.98
N ARG A 241 6.11 24.74 -4.22
CA ARG A 241 5.18 25.18 -5.26
C ARG A 241 4.15 26.13 -4.70
N ASN A 242 3.93 27.24 -5.38
CA ASN A 242 3.05 28.31 -4.89
C ASN A 242 1.70 28.34 -5.61
N TYR A 243 1.60 27.69 -6.78
CA TYR A 243 0.40 27.71 -7.61
C TYR A 243 -0.13 26.30 -7.86
N LEU A 244 -1.45 26.17 -7.97
CA LEU A 244 -2.17 24.92 -8.22
C LEU A 244 -1.49 24.05 -9.29
N TRP A 245 -1.27 24.60 -10.48
CA TRP A 245 -0.73 23.87 -11.63
C TRP A 245 0.76 23.51 -11.54
N GLU A 246 1.47 24.01 -10.54
CA GLU A 246 2.86 23.61 -10.28
C GLU A 246 2.95 22.42 -9.33
N ASN A 247 1.89 22.16 -8.55
CA ASN A 247 1.85 21.13 -7.52
C ASN A 247 1.03 19.92 -8.00
N PRO A 248 1.66 18.80 -8.39
CA PRO A 248 0.93 17.64 -8.91
C PRO A 248 -0.02 17.02 -7.88
N ALA A 249 0.28 17.10 -6.58
CA ALA A 249 -0.63 16.57 -5.55
C ALA A 249 -1.91 17.42 -5.44
N TRP A 250 -1.79 18.75 -5.56
CA TRP A 250 -2.94 19.65 -5.56
C TRP A 250 -3.81 19.45 -6.80
N VAL A 251 -3.19 19.34 -7.98
CA VAL A 251 -3.92 19.05 -9.23
C VAL A 251 -4.68 17.73 -9.13
N LEU A 252 -4.01 16.65 -8.70
CA LEU A 252 -4.66 15.36 -8.56
C LEU A 252 -5.72 15.33 -7.45
N ALA A 253 -5.53 16.09 -6.37
CA ALA A 253 -6.53 16.19 -5.31
C ALA A 253 -7.81 16.84 -5.84
N GLY A 254 -7.69 17.97 -6.55
CA GLY A 254 -8.82 18.64 -7.21
C GLY A 254 -9.53 17.74 -8.22
N LEU A 255 -8.77 17.07 -9.10
CA LEU A 255 -9.34 16.15 -10.10
C LEU A 255 -10.11 14.99 -9.46
N ASN A 256 -9.56 14.35 -8.42
CA ASN A 256 -10.25 13.26 -7.74
C ASN A 256 -11.57 13.73 -7.10
N VAL A 257 -11.57 14.92 -6.47
CA VAL A 257 -12.78 15.51 -5.89
C VAL A 257 -13.82 15.85 -6.96
N LEU A 258 -13.41 16.46 -8.07
CA LEU A 258 -14.30 16.85 -9.16
C LEU A 258 -14.89 15.64 -9.87
N HIS A 259 -14.08 14.63 -10.18
CA HIS A 259 -14.57 13.40 -10.82
C HIS A 259 -15.50 12.60 -9.89
N ALA A 260 -15.21 12.54 -8.59
CA ALA A 260 -16.13 11.96 -7.62
C ALA A 260 -17.48 12.69 -7.59
N ARG A 261 -17.47 14.04 -7.60
CA ARG A 261 -18.69 14.88 -7.68
C ARG A 261 -19.44 14.72 -9.01
N ALA A 262 -18.73 14.42 -10.08
CA ALA A 262 -19.29 14.12 -11.39
C ALA A 262 -19.90 12.69 -11.49
N GLY A 263 -19.94 11.94 -10.38
CA GLY A 263 -20.52 10.59 -10.33
C GLY A 263 -19.53 9.46 -10.64
N ARG A 264 -18.25 9.77 -10.87
CA ARG A 264 -17.20 8.76 -11.06
C ARG A 264 -16.69 8.26 -9.71
N ASN A 265 -17.47 7.36 -9.14
CA ASN A 265 -17.29 6.83 -7.80
C ASN A 265 -16.24 5.72 -7.70
N MET A 266 -15.51 5.39 -8.76
CA MET A 266 -14.39 4.45 -8.75
C MET A 266 -13.06 5.14 -9.10
N SER A 267 -12.02 4.90 -8.30
CA SER A 267 -10.64 5.33 -8.58
C SER A 267 -9.80 4.13 -8.99
N VAL A 268 -9.50 4.01 -10.29
CA VAL A 268 -8.70 2.90 -10.82
C VAL A 268 -7.23 3.23 -10.75
N MET A 269 -6.43 2.37 -10.12
CA MET A 269 -4.97 2.41 -10.18
C MET A 269 -4.45 1.24 -11.01
N MET A 270 -3.83 1.55 -12.14
CA MET A 270 -3.33 0.58 -13.11
C MET A 270 -1.84 0.81 -13.42
N PRO A 271 -0.92 0.38 -12.53
CA PRO A 271 0.49 0.38 -12.84
C PRO A 271 0.81 -0.61 -13.96
N TYR A 272 1.80 -0.26 -14.78
CA TYR A 272 2.39 -1.13 -15.79
C TYR A 272 3.69 -1.66 -15.21
N GLY A 273 3.68 -2.87 -14.69
CA GLY A 273 4.84 -3.49 -14.06
C GLY A 273 4.45 -4.34 -12.85
N ASP A 274 4.74 -5.64 -12.94
CA ASP A 274 4.31 -6.64 -11.95
C ASP A 274 4.76 -6.31 -10.52
N CYS A 275 5.95 -5.73 -10.37
CA CYS A 275 6.51 -5.31 -9.08
C CYS A 275 5.67 -4.23 -8.38
N LEU A 276 4.83 -3.49 -9.12
CA LEU A 276 3.93 -2.46 -8.59
C LEU A 276 2.50 -2.97 -8.34
N SER A 277 2.20 -4.26 -8.59
CA SER A 277 0.88 -4.83 -8.27
C SER A 277 0.51 -4.66 -6.79
N ALA A 278 1.45 -4.93 -5.89
CA ALA A 278 1.28 -4.73 -4.46
C ALA A 278 1.21 -3.26 -4.05
N PHE A 279 1.70 -2.34 -4.89
CA PHE A 279 1.50 -0.90 -4.69
C PHE A 279 0.02 -0.53 -4.87
N ALA A 280 -0.66 -1.08 -5.88
CA ALA A 280 -2.10 -0.88 -6.08
C ALA A 280 -2.92 -1.46 -4.91
N GLU A 281 -2.49 -2.60 -4.33
CA GLU A 281 -3.10 -3.17 -3.13
C GLU A 281 -2.93 -2.28 -1.89
N TRP A 282 -1.72 -1.77 -1.65
CA TRP A 282 -1.46 -0.82 -0.56
C TRP A 282 -2.27 0.47 -0.74
N PHE A 283 -2.31 1.01 -1.96
CA PHE A 283 -3.12 2.17 -2.30
C PHE A 283 -4.60 1.93 -2.04
N ALA A 284 -5.13 0.74 -2.35
CA ALA A 284 -6.53 0.44 -2.12
C ALA A 284 -6.92 0.54 -0.64
N GLN A 285 -6.07 0.07 0.29
CA GLN A 285 -6.31 0.30 1.71
C GLN A 285 -6.21 1.80 2.06
N LEU A 286 -5.12 2.45 1.64
CA LEU A 286 -4.88 3.85 1.92
C LEU A 286 -6.08 4.71 1.51
N TRP A 287 -6.55 4.55 0.28
CA TRP A 287 -7.63 5.31 -0.32
C TRP A 287 -8.99 4.95 0.27
N GLY A 288 -9.34 3.66 0.29
CA GLY A 288 -10.66 3.19 0.70
C GLY A 288 -10.97 3.49 2.17
N GLU A 289 -10.05 3.17 3.09
CA GLU A 289 -10.28 3.41 4.51
C GLU A 289 -10.23 4.90 4.89
N SER A 290 -9.49 5.72 4.14
CA SER A 290 -9.38 7.16 4.42
C SER A 290 -10.59 7.92 3.90
N LEU A 291 -11.07 7.61 2.70
CA LEU A 291 -12.10 8.41 2.03
C LEU A 291 -13.52 7.86 2.17
N GLY A 292 -13.68 6.55 2.38
CA GLY A 292 -14.98 5.87 2.49
C GLY A 292 -15.71 6.20 3.79
N LYS A 293 -16.33 7.38 3.88
CA LYS A 293 -16.97 7.91 5.10
C LYS A 293 -18.27 8.60 4.76
N ASN A 294 -19.29 8.46 5.61
CA ASN A 294 -20.51 9.26 5.55
C ASN A 294 -21.21 9.24 4.16
N GLY A 295 -21.12 8.13 3.43
CA GLY A 295 -21.65 8.01 2.06
C GLY A 295 -20.80 8.66 0.96
N LEU A 296 -19.62 9.20 1.32
CA LEU A 296 -18.62 9.76 0.43
C LEU A 296 -17.46 8.77 0.22
N GLY A 297 -16.59 9.13 -0.73
CA GLY A 297 -15.41 8.37 -1.11
C GLY A 297 -15.52 7.80 -2.52
N THR A 298 -14.43 7.22 -3.02
CA THR A 298 -14.44 6.46 -4.27
C THR A 298 -13.87 5.07 -4.03
N THR A 299 -14.47 4.06 -4.64
CA THR A 299 -14.04 2.67 -4.55
C THR A 299 -12.68 2.53 -5.24
N PRO A 300 -11.61 2.16 -4.53
CA PRO A 300 -10.32 1.91 -5.17
C PRO A 300 -10.39 0.60 -5.96
N VAL A 301 -10.16 0.69 -7.26
CA VAL A 301 -10.11 -0.47 -8.16
C VAL A 301 -8.65 -0.74 -8.52
N ARG A 302 -8.24 -1.98 -8.31
CA ARG A 302 -6.88 -2.47 -8.56
C ARG A 302 -6.85 -3.08 -9.95
N ALA A 303 -5.89 -2.69 -10.76
CA ALA A 303 -5.63 -3.28 -12.07
C ALA A 303 -4.12 -3.37 -12.32
N LEU A 304 -3.69 -4.19 -13.27
CA LEU A 304 -2.30 -4.34 -13.64
C LEU A 304 -2.15 -4.32 -15.17
N GLY A 305 -1.36 -3.37 -15.67
CA GLY A 305 -0.98 -3.32 -17.07
C GLY A 305 0.16 -4.28 -17.39
N ALA A 306 0.10 -5.08 -18.46
CA ALA A 306 -0.96 -5.15 -19.48
C ALA A 306 -1.98 -6.27 -19.26
N ILE A 307 -1.87 -7.07 -18.19
CA ILE A 307 -2.76 -8.20 -17.90
C ILE A 307 -4.24 -7.79 -17.96
N ASP A 308 -4.60 -6.67 -17.32
CA ASP A 308 -5.98 -6.20 -17.27
C ASP A 308 -6.47 -5.48 -18.52
N GLN A 309 -5.62 -5.31 -19.54
CA GLN A 309 -6.12 -5.05 -20.90
C GLN A 309 -6.99 -6.20 -21.40
N HIS A 310 -6.73 -7.42 -20.92
CA HIS A 310 -7.42 -8.65 -21.31
C HIS A 310 -8.44 -9.13 -20.28
N SER A 311 -8.84 -8.26 -19.34
CA SER A 311 -9.78 -8.57 -18.27
C SER A 311 -10.73 -7.40 -18.02
N GLN A 312 -10.20 -6.26 -17.59
CA GLN A 312 -11.01 -5.13 -17.14
C GLN A 312 -11.19 -4.04 -18.20
N LEU A 313 -10.28 -3.92 -19.17
CA LEU A 313 -10.26 -2.77 -20.08
C LEU A 313 -11.53 -2.66 -20.94
N GLN A 314 -12.14 -3.78 -21.35
CA GLN A 314 -13.45 -3.76 -22.02
C GLN A 314 -14.51 -3.02 -21.18
N LEU A 315 -14.59 -3.33 -19.88
CA LEU A 315 -15.50 -2.65 -18.94
C LEU A 315 -15.11 -1.17 -18.76
N TYR A 316 -13.82 -0.86 -18.72
CA TYR A 316 -13.36 0.52 -18.56
C TYR A 316 -13.68 1.38 -19.78
N MET A 317 -13.64 0.79 -20.97
CA MET A 317 -13.88 1.46 -22.25
C MET A 317 -15.37 1.62 -22.57
N GLU A 318 -16.16 0.55 -22.44
CA GLU A 318 -17.54 0.52 -22.93
C GLU A 318 -18.60 0.33 -21.83
N GLY A 319 -18.16 0.11 -20.59
CA GLY A 319 -19.04 0.09 -19.45
C GLY A 319 -19.48 1.48 -18.97
N PRO A 320 -20.12 1.55 -17.79
CA PRO A 320 -20.54 2.80 -17.18
C PRO A 320 -19.41 3.85 -17.09
N ASP A 321 -19.77 5.14 -17.21
CA ASP A 321 -18.85 6.27 -16.98
C ASP A 321 -18.77 6.60 -15.49
N ASP A 322 -18.23 5.66 -14.71
CA ASP A 322 -18.16 5.70 -13.25
C ASP A 322 -16.71 5.62 -12.70
N LYS A 323 -15.71 5.69 -13.59
CA LYS A 323 -14.27 5.49 -13.26
C LYS A 323 -13.42 6.70 -13.58
N PHE A 324 -12.55 7.07 -12.65
CA PHE A 324 -11.40 7.94 -12.87
C PHE A 324 -10.13 7.11 -12.81
N ILE A 325 -9.33 7.11 -13.88
CA ILE A 325 -8.26 6.13 -14.07
C ILE A 325 -6.89 6.78 -13.93
N THR A 326 -5.99 6.16 -13.17
CA THR A 326 -4.57 6.53 -13.11
C THR A 326 -3.72 5.39 -13.63
N ILE A 327 -2.98 5.66 -14.70
CA ILE A 327 -1.95 4.78 -15.27
C ILE A 327 -0.61 5.16 -14.63
N ILE A 328 0.17 4.17 -14.20
CA ILE A 328 1.55 4.39 -13.71
C ILE A 328 2.52 3.65 -14.63
N ASP A 329 3.33 4.40 -15.38
CA ASP A 329 4.40 3.87 -16.22
C ASP A 329 5.78 4.02 -15.56
N VAL A 330 6.69 3.12 -15.90
CA VAL A 330 8.09 3.11 -15.47
C VAL A 330 8.95 3.22 -16.72
N LYS A 331 9.72 4.31 -16.83
CA LYS A 331 10.45 4.64 -18.07
C LYS A 331 11.59 3.67 -18.35
N ASN A 332 12.42 3.38 -17.35
CA ASN A 332 13.58 2.53 -17.46
C ASN A 332 13.32 1.20 -16.78
N ARG A 333 13.47 0.11 -17.54
CA ARG A 333 13.23 -1.24 -17.06
C ARG A 333 14.35 -2.17 -17.53
N PRO A 334 14.96 -2.94 -16.62
CA PRO A 334 15.90 -3.98 -17.01
C PRO A 334 15.11 -5.19 -17.54
N TYR A 335 15.04 -5.38 -18.85
CA TYR A 335 14.46 -6.58 -19.46
C TYR A 335 15.25 -7.01 -20.69
N PHE A 336 15.04 -8.25 -21.12
CA PHE A 336 15.74 -8.79 -22.27
C PHE A 336 15.27 -8.13 -23.57
N LYS A 337 16.22 -8.01 -24.50
CA LYS A 337 16.01 -7.52 -25.85
C LYS A 337 15.49 -8.66 -26.72
N LEU A 338 14.46 -8.39 -27.51
CA LEU A 338 13.98 -9.30 -28.53
C LEU A 338 15.04 -9.43 -29.65
N PRO A 339 15.06 -10.54 -30.39
CA PRO A 339 16.04 -10.74 -31.46
C PRO A 339 16.04 -9.58 -32.45
N ASP A 340 17.21 -9.15 -32.91
CA ASP A 340 17.33 -8.14 -33.97
C ASP A 340 16.87 -8.69 -35.34
N ASN A 341 16.94 -10.01 -35.52
CA ASN A 341 16.44 -10.74 -36.67
C ASN A 341 16.18 -12.20 -36.29
N ILE A 342 15.28 -12.87 -37.00
CA ILE A 342 15.07 -14.33 -36.94
C ILE A 342 15.08 -14.84 -38.38
N ASP A 343 15.98 -15.78 -38.67
CA ASP A 343 16.09 -16.43 -39.99
C ASP A 343 15.05 -17.55 -40.14
N ASP A 344 13.77 -17.17 -40.09
CA ASP A 344 12.61 -18.03 -40.30
C ASP A 344 11.50 -17.22 -40.98
N ASP A 345 11.21 -17.56 -42.25
CA ASP A 345 10.19 -16.87 -43.06
C ASP A 345 8.80 -16.89 -42.41
N ALA A 346 8.47 -17.92 -41.62
CA ALA A 346 7.20 -18.01 -40.92
C ALA A 346 7.06 -16.95 -39.81
N LEU A 347 8.17 -16.36 -39.36
CA LEU A 347 8.21 -15.40 -38.26
C LEU A 347 8.43 -13.96 -38.72
N LYS A 348 8.65 -13.70 -40.02
CA LYS A 348 8.83 -12.35 -40.58
C LYS A 348 7.65 -11.40 -40.30
N TYR A 349 6.44 -11.92 -40.15
CA TYR A 349 5.28 -11.10 -39.77
C TYR A 349 5.48 -10.34 -38.43
N PHE A 350 6.34 -10.86 -37.55
CA PHE A 350 6.65 -10.26 -36.25
C PHE A 350 7.82 -9.27 -36.27
N GLU A 351 8.33 -8.88 -37.44
CA GLU A 351 9.46 -7.94 -37.60
C GLU A 351 9.29 -6.63 -36.83
N PHE A 352 8.04 -6.16 -36.62
CA PHE A 352 7.77 -4.96 -35.84
C PHE A 352 8.18 -5.07 -34.36
N LEU A 353 8.45 -6.27 -33.85
CA LEU A 353 8.95 -6.53 -32.50
C LEU A 353 10.47 -6.62 -32.43
N PHE A 354 11.16 -6.83 -33.56
CA PHE A 354 12.59 -7.10 -33.58
C PHE A 354 13.39 -5.91 -33.07
N GLY A 355 14.45 -6.22 -32.32
CA GLY A 355 15.35 -5.24 -31.70
C GLY A 355 14.78 -4.45 -30.52
N LYS A 356 13.47 -4.57 -30.22
CA LYS A 356 12.83 -3.90 -29.09
C LYS A 356 13.04 -4.67 -27.78
N THR A 357 12.81 -4.03 -26.64
CA THR A 357 12.76 -4.71 -25.34
C THR A 357 11.32 -4.94 -24.87
N MET A 358 11.13 -5.92 -23.99
CA MET A 358 9.82 -6.11 -23.34
C MET A 358 9.44 -4.91 -22.47
N GLY A 359 10.42 -4.17 -21.93
CA GLY A 359 10.16 -2.93 -21.21
C GLY A 359 9.58 -1.83 -22.11
N GLU A 360 10.14 -1.67 -23.31
CA GLU A 360 9.61 -0.72 -24.30
C GLU A 360 8.19 -1.10 -24.74
N LEU A 361 7.93 -2.40 -24.97
CA LEU A 361 6.60 -2.88 -25.31
C LEU A 361 5.58 -2.50 -24.23
N LEU A 362 5.91 -2.74 -22.96
CA LEU A 362 5.02 -2.44 -21.85
C LEU A 362 4.72 -0.93 -21.72
N SER A 363 5.71 -0.06 -21.95
CA SER A 363 5.49 1.39 -22.00
C SER A 363 4.75 1.85 -23.26
N VAL A 364 4.87 1.14 -24.40
CA VAL A 364 3.99 1.36 -25.57
C VAL A 364 2.54 1.00 -25.22
N GLU A 365 2.32 -0.13 -24.55
CA GLU A 365 0.99 -0.59 -24.13
C GLU A 365 0.33 0.37 -23.13
N ALA A 366 1.08 0.92 -22.17
CA ALA A 366 0.60 1.94 -21.25
C ALA A 366 0.10 3.20 -21.99
N ARG A 367 0.90 3.70 -22.93
CA ARG A 367 0.56 4.87 -23.75
C ARG A 367 -0.62 4.60 -24.69
N SER A 368 -0.66 3.43 -25.32
CA SER A 368 -1.75 3.02 -26.20
C SER A 368 -3.07 2.90 -25.44
N THR A 369 -3.06 2.27 -24.26
CA THR A 369 -4.25 2.15 -23.41
C THR A 369 -4.76 3.53 -22.96
N THR A 370 -3.85 4.41 -22.53
CA THR A 370 -4.21 5.78 -22.17
C THR A 370 -4.85 6.52 -23.33
N SER A 371 -4.28 6.39 -24.53
CA SER A 371 -4.81 7.01 -25.75
C SER A 371 -6.19 6.45 -26.12
N ALA A 372 -6.40 5.14 -25.97
CA ALA A 372 -7.67 4.48 -26.21
C ALA A 372 -8.75 4.96 -25.22
N LEU A 373 -8.44 5.05 -23.93
CA LEU A 373 -9.33 5.59 -22.89
C LEU A 373 -9.76 7.02 -23.21
N ILE A 374 -8.79 7.88 -23.57
CA ILE A 374 -9.07 9.27 -23.97
C ILE A 374 -10.00 9.31 -25.19
N LYS A 375 -9.71 8.49 -26.22
CA LYS A 375 -10.56 8.40 -27.42
C LYS A 375 -11.97 7.91 -27.10
N ALA A 376 -12.13 7.04 -26.12
CA ALA A 376 -13.41 6.57 -25.62
C ALA A 376 -14.11 7.56 -24.65
N GLY A 377 -13.53 8.73 -24.42
CA GLY A 377 -14.09 9.75 -23.52
C GLY A 377 -13.99 9.39 -22.03
N LYS A 378 -13.09 8.47 -21.67
CA LYS A 378 -12.86 8.03 -20.28
C LYS A 378 -11.74 8.87 -19.64
N PRO A 379 -11.96 9.47 -18.47
CA PRO A 379 -10.96 10.35 -17.88
C PRO A 379 -9.80 9.56 -17.29
N VAL A 380 -8.59 9.94 -17.69
CA VAL A 380 -7.36 9.24 -17.33
C VAL A 380 -6.21 10.20 -17.05
N VAL A 381 -5.43 9.87 -16.03
CA VAL A 381 -4.15 10.50 -15.70
C VAL A 381 -3.03 9.54 -16.06
N TYR A 382 -1.98 10.06 -16.71
CA TYR A 382 -0.75 9.33 -16.96
C TYR A 382 0.35 9.79 -16.00
N LEU A 383 0.68 8.96 -15.02
CA LEU A 383 1.81 9.17 -14.12
C LEU A 383 3.00 8.35 -14.62
N SER A 384 4.21 8.92 -14.59
CA SER A 384 5.41 8.14 -14.86
C SER A 384 6.52 8.37 -13.85
N ILE A 385 7.28 7.32 -13.56
CA ILE A 385 8.50 7.36 -12.74
C ILE A 385 9.70 6.88 -13.58
N PRO A 386 10.92 7.37 -13.32
CA PRO A 386 12.10 6.97 -14.09
C PRO A 386 12.43 5.48 -14.03
N GLU A 387 12.37 4.88 -12.84
CA GLU A 387 12.64 3.46 -12.60
C GLU A 387 12.00 3.04 -11.28
N VAL A 388 11.96 1.74 -11.01
CA VAL A 388 11.60 1.22 -9.69
C VAL A 388 12.88 1.06 -8.87
N SER A 389 13.11 2.00 -7.97
CA SER A 389 14.17 1.94 -6.94
C SER A 389 13.70 2.60 -5.65
N GLU A 390 14.45 2.45 -4.57
CA GLU A 390 14.06 2.92 -3.24
C GLU A 390 13.70 4.40 -3.26
N ARG A 391 14.49 5.22 -3.97
CA ARG A 391 14.22 6.66 -4.12
C ARG A 391 12.84 6.93 -4.72
N TYR A 392 12.47 6.25 -5.82
CA TYR A 392 11.22 6.55 -6.52
C TYR A 392 10.01 5.92 -5.82
N ILE A 393 10.17 4.73 -5.22
CA ILE A 393 9.10 4.13 -4.41
C ILE A 393 8.84 4.95 -3.15
N GLY A 394 9.87 5.44 -2.48
CA GLY A 394 9.72 6.33 -1.33
C GLY A 394 8.99 7.62 -1.70
N ALA A 395 9.34 8.22 -2.84
CA ALA A 395 8.62 9.37 -3.38
C ALA A 395 7.15 9.04 -3.69
N LEU A 396 6.87 7.90 -4.32
CA LEU A 396 5.51 7.51 -4.69
C LEU A 396 4.63 7.22 -3.46
N VAL A 397 5.18 6.55 -2.45
CA VAL A 397 4.50 6.30 -1.16
C VAL A 397 4.09 7.61 -0.50
N PHE A 398 5.04 8.52 -0.27
CA PHE A 398 4.73 9.79 0.38
C PHE A 398 3.75 10.63 -0.46
N PHE A 399 3.92 10.63 -1.79
CA PHE A 399 3.02 11.34 -2.70
C PHE A 399 1.57 10.89 -2.55
N TYR A 400 1.32 9.58 -2.50
CA TYR A 400 -0.04 9.05 -2.36
C TYR A 400 -0.60 9.17 -0.93
N GLU A 401 0.22 9.07 0.10
CA GLU A 401 -0.18 9.40 1.49
C GLU A 401 -0.69 10.84 1.57
N TYR A 402 0.11 11.77 1.03
CA TYR A 402 -0.21 13.20 1.01
C TYR A 402 -1.41 13.53 0.12
N LEU A 403 -1.50 12.97 -1.09
CA LEU A 403 -2.65 13.10 -1.97
C LEU A 403 -3.94 12.61 -1.29
N THR A 404 -3.92 11.45 -0.65
CA THR A 404 -5.09 10.88 0.03
C THR A 404 -5.56 11.76 1.17
N ALA A 405 -4.64 12.29 1.97
CA ALA A 405 -4.97 13.21 3.05
C ALA A 405 -5.61 14.51 2.54
N LEU A 406 -5.07 15.10 1.47
CA LEU A 406 -5.65 16.28 0.81
C LEU A 406 -7.07 15.99 0.30
N VAL A 407 -7.27 14.88 -0.41
CA VAL A 407 -8.59 14.51 -0.96
C VAL A 407 -9.61 14.32 0.16
N GLY A 408 -9.26 13.63 1.24
CA GLY A 408 -10.16 13.43 2.37
C GLY A 408 -10.60 14.74 3.00
N LEU A 409 -9.65 15.64 3.27
CA LEU A 409 -9.95 16.95 3.82
C LEU A 409 -10.79 17.82 2.86
N LEU A 410 -10.53 17.77 1.55
CA LEU A 410 -11.31 18.51 0.55
C LEU A 410 -12.75 17.99 0.40
N MET A 411 -12.95 16.69 0.65
CA MET A 411 -14.26 16.04 0.72
C MET A 411 -14.94 16.21 2.08
N ASP A 412 -14.32 16.97 3.00
CA ASP A 412 -14.82 17.23 4.35
C ASP A 412 -15.03 15.93 5.17
N VAL A 413 -14.15 14.93 4.96
CA VAL A 413 -14.09 13.69 5.75
C VAL A 413 -12.78 13.62 6.53
N ASN A 414 -12.76 12.86 7.64
CA ASN A 414 -11.54 12.59 8.38
C ASN A 414 -10.75 11.44 7.72
N PRO A 415 -9.60 11.69 7.06
CA PRO A 415 -8.85 10.64 6.38
C PRO A 415 -8.09 9.71 7.33
N PHE A 416 -8.09 9.97 8.64
CA PHE A 416 -7.21 9.27 9.59
C PHE A 416 -7.92 8.32 10.55
N ASP A 417 -9.26 8.29 10.57
CA ASP A 417 -10.04 7.35 11.39
C ASP A 417 -10.57 6.14 10.60
N GLN A 418 -11.29 5.21 11.25
CA GLN A 418 -11.96 4.07 10.61
C GLN A 418 -13.16 3.52 11.43
N PRO A 419 -14.19 4.33 11.75
CA PRO A 419 -15.28 3.88 12.62
C PRO A 419 -16.08 2.68 12.06
N GLY A 420 -16.22 2.58 10.73
CA GLY A 420 -17.04 1.55 10.09
C GLY A 420 -16.56 0.11 10.30
N VAL A 421 -15.28 -0.11 10.61
CA VAL A 421 -14.74 -1.47 10.83
C VAL A 421 -14.90 -1.95 12.28
N GLU A 422 -15.23 -1.06 13.22
CA GLU A 422 -15.26 -1.41 14.65
C GLU A 422 -16.44 -2.32 14.99
N GLN A 423 -17.57 -2.21 14.29
CA GLN A 423 -18.73 -3.07 14.55
C GLN A 423 -18.43 -4.54 14.28
N GLY A 424 -17.77 -4.85 13.16
CA GLY A 424 -17.34 -6.22 12.85
C GLY A 424 -16.42 -6.79 13.94
N LYS A 425 -15.51 -5.98 14.48
CA LYS A 425 -14.64 -6.39 15.60
C LYS A 425 -15.43 -6.69 16.86
N ARG A 426 -16.42 -5.86 17.21
CA ARG A 426 -17.32 -6.09 18.36
C ARG A 426 -18.07 -7.40 18.22
N TYR A 427 -18.61 -7.69 17.04
CA TYR A 427 -19.27 -8.95 16.74
C TYR A 427 -18.33 -10.15 16.87
N ILE A 428 -17.12 -10.07 16.33
CA ILE A 428 -16.11 -11.12 16.50
C ILE A 428 -15.83 -11.35 18.00
N TYR A 429 -15.58 -10.29 18.77
CA TYR A 429 -15.34 -10.41 20.20
C TYR A 429 -16.50 -11.07 20.94
N SER A 430 -17.73 -10.69 20.60
CA SER A 430 -18.95 -11.25 21.15
C SER A 430 -19.09 -12.75 20.87
N LEU A 431 -18.98 -13.15 19.60
CA LEU A 431 -19.09 -14.54 19.16
C LEU A 431 -17.96 -15.43 19.71
N MET A 432 -16.76 -14.86 19.88
CA MET A 432 -15.61 -15.54 20.47
C MET A 432 -15.64 -15.56 22.00
N GLY A 433 -16.71 -15.05 22.64
CA GLY A 433 -16.89 -15.10 24.10
C GLY A 433 -15.96 -14.18 24.89
N ARG A 434 -15.52 -13.06 24.30
CA ARG A 434 -14.72 -12.07 25.02
C ARG A 434 -15.61 -11.32 26.01
N GLN A 435 -15.20 -11.36 27.28
CA GLN A 435 -15.91 -10.67 28.36
C GLN A 435 -16.13 -9.17 28.06
N GLY A 436 -17.35 -8.69 28.27
CA GLY A 436 -17.76 -7.31 28.06
C GLY A 436 -18.34 -7.02 26.67
N PHE A 437 -18.59 -8.04 25.86
CA PHE A 437 -19.17 -7.92 24.51
C PHE A 437 -20.40 -8.84 24.32
N GLU A 438 -20.92 -9.45 25.38
CA GLU A 438 -22.03 -10.42 25.34
C GLU A 438 -23.32 -9.80 24.78
N GLU A 439 -23.50 -8.49 24.93
CA GLU A 439 -24.66 -7.74 24.43
C GLU A 439 -24.85 -7.86 22.91
N TYR A 440 -23.78 -8.07 22.15
CA TYR A 440 -23.85 -8.11 20.68
C TYR A 440 -24.27 -9.48 20.11
N ILE A 441 -24.34 -10.57 20.90
CA ILE A 441 -24.69 -11.91 20.38
C ILE A 441 -26.07 -11.89 19.71
N GLY A 442 -27.06 -11.30 20.39
CA GLY A 442 -28.42 -11.19 19.86
C GLY A 442 -28.50 -10.35 18.59
N GLU A 443 -27.72 -9.27 18.53
CA GLU A 443 -27.63 -8.42 17.34
C GLU A 443 -27.05 -9.18 16.15
N VAL A 444 -25.97 -9.94 16.35
CA VAL A 444 -25.38 -10.78 15.31
C VAL A 444 -26.38 -11.80 14.77
N GLU A 445 -27.02 -12.58 15.65
CA GLU A 445 -27.98 -13.61 15.22
C GLU A 445 -29.18 -13.00 14.49
N GLN A 446 -29.65 -11.82 14.93
CA GLN A 446 -30.72 -11.10 14.25
C GLN A 446 -30.34 -10.72 12.82
N TYR A 447 -29.17 -10.10 12.62
CA TYR A 447 -28.76 -9.62 11.30
C TYR A 447 -28.27 -10.76 10.40
N PHE A 448 -27.50 -11.71 10.91
CA PHE A 448 -27.07 -12.87 10.14
C PHE A 448 -28.25 -13.79 9.81
N GLY A 449 -29.27 -13.84 10.67
CA GLY A 449 -30.55 -14.49 10.40
C GLY A 449 -31.23 -13.98 9.14
N LYS A 450 -31.06 -12.70 8.76
CA LYS A 450 -31.58 -12.17 7.49
C LYS A 450 -30.98 -12.85 6.27
N CYS A 451 -29.71 -13.26 6.33
CA CYS A 451 -29.08 -14.05 5.27
C CYS A 451 -29.66 -15.47 5.24
N ARG A 452 -29.82 -16.10 6.42
CA ARG A 452 -30.38 -17.46 6.54
C ARG A 452 -31.86 -17.56 6.18
N ASN A 453 -32.61 -16.46 6.22
CA ASN A 453 -34.03 -16.45 5.84
C ASN A 453 -34.26 -16.92 4.39
N ILE A 454 -33.28 -16.74 3.50
CA ILE A 454 -33.30 -17.24 2.13
C ILE A 454 -31.96 -17.92 1.87
N GLU A 455 -31.85 -19.17 2.32
CA GLU A 455 -30.68 -20.01 2.08
C GLU A 455 -30.93 -20.94 0.89
N ILE A 456 -30.10 -20.84 -0.14
CA ILE A 456 -30.15 -21.71 -1.32
C ILE A 456 -29.08 -22.78 -1.14
N ILE A 457 -29.52 -24.01 -0.88
CA ILE A 457 -28.66 -25.19 -0.73
C ILE A 457 -28.77 -26.01 -2.03
N LEU A 458 -27.63 -26.34 -2.63
CA LEU A 458 -27.55 -27.14 -3.85
C LEU A 458 -27.28 -28.62 -3.55
#